data_AF-A0A6I7R5I6-F1
#
_entry.id   AF-A0A6I7R5I6-F1
#
_cell.length_a   1.000
_cell.length_b   1.000
_cell.length_c   1.000
_cell.angle_alpha   90.00
_cell.angle_beta   90.00
_cell.angle_gamma   90.00
#
_symmetry.space_group_name_H-M   'P 1'
#
loop_
_entity.id
_entity.type
_entity.pdbx_description
1 polymer ?
#
loop_
_entity_poly.entity_id
_entity_poly.type
_entity_poly.pdbx_seq_one_letter_code
_entity_poly.pdbx_strand_id
1 'polypeptide(L)'
;MSKTAFILHAETSVNYPDILYYKYSFNLNKFIILKLVEMKKLLFVFASTIIVLSGMSFELSAQTPGVSINETGASPDPSAGLDVDFTDKGFLPPRLTTAQRDAIQNPAAGLTIYNTDDNCLQWFNGNIWFDGCGGSVPPAPFNCGTSTVDFTYNGNSVSYGTVEGQNSSCWLDRNLGATQVATSSTDAASYGDLFQWGRADDGHQERTSSTTPDLSTTDQPPHGDFITTSAAPNDWRSDNNNNRWNAGTIENNPCPSGWRVPTQVELQNEANSWSPNTLPNTFPADAFASQLRWPATGNRVSSGVINNPGVFGGYWSSTISGTSSIRMFFSQFGTTFIANNRSVGFAVRCVKI
;
A
#
# COMPACT_ATOMS: atom_id res chain seq x y z
N MET A 1 29.36 122.52 -11.68
CA MET A 1 30.33 122.48 -12.79
C MET A 1 31.63 121.92 -12.25
N SER A 2 32.37 121.20 -13.08
CA SER A 2 33.84 121.08 -13.02
C SER A 2 34.50 121.96 -11.96
N LYS A 3 35.23 121.37 -11.02
CA LYS A 3 36.70 121.42 -11.01
C LYS A 3 37.18 120.75 -9.72
N THR A 4 37.80 119.59 -9.88
CA THR A 4 39.28 119.46 -9.85
C THR A 4 39.67 119.36 -8.38
N ALA A 5 39.85 118.14 -7.86
CA ALA A 5 41.14 117.46 -7.90
C ALA A 5 42.28 118.43 -7.55
N PHE A 6 43.09 118.08 -6.56
CA PHE A 6 44.55 118.04 -6.67
C PHE A 6 45.16 118.07 -5.27
N ILE A 7 46.05 117.09 -5.07
CA ILE A 7 47.41 117.24 -4.56
C ILE A 7 47.62 117.88 -3.18
N LEU A 8 48.42 117.14 -2.39
CA LEU A 8 49.35 117.53 -1.31
C LEU A 8 49.10 118.87 -0.63
N HIS A 9 49.14 118.88 0.71
CA HIS A 9 50.17 119.66 1.42
C HIS A 9 50.33 119.20 2.87
N ALA A 10 51.57 119.36 3.33
CA ALA A 10 52.08 119.13 4.66
C ALA A 10 51.72 120.26 5.65
N GLU A 11 51.92 119.95 6.94
CA GLU A 11 52.25 120.86 8.07
C GLU A 11 51.21 121.95 8.43
N THR A 12 50.98 122.38 9.69
CA THR A 12 51.77 122.45 10.94
C THR A 12 50.83 122.50 12.17
N SER A 13 51.43 122.28 13.35
CA SER A 13 51.06 122.51 14.76
C SER A 13 49.73 123.21 15.15
N VAL A 14 49.12 122.77 16.28
CA VAL A 14 48.88 123.54 17.53
C VAL A 14 48.51 122.56 18.67
N ASN A 15 48.97 122.88 19.90
CA ASN A 15 48.87 122.15 21.17
C ASN A 15 47.57 122.51 21.94
N TYR A 16 46.89 121.55 22.61
CA TYR A 16 46.21 121.66 23.93
C TYR A 16 45.68 120.25 24.35
N PRO A 17 45.64 119.90 25.66
CA PRO A 17 45.42 118.53 26.12
C PRO A 17 43.98 118.30 26.59
N ASP A 18 43.33 117.18 26.21
CA ASP A 18 42.13 116.69 26.90
C ASP A 18 41.84 115.19 26.67
N ILE A 19 41.78 114.47 27.80
CA ILE A 19 40.83 113.41 28.20
C ILE A 19 40.42 112.37 27.13
N LEU A 20 40.96 111.15 27.26
CA LEU A 20 40.51 109.98 26.48
C LEU A 20 39.44 109.16 27.22
N TYR A 21 38.23 109.20 26.66
CA TYR A 21 37.15 108.23 26.84
C TYR A 21 37.54 106.84 26.33
N TYR A 22 37.23 105.77 27.08
CA TYR A 22 37.32 104.39 26.61
C TYR A 22 36.19 104.09 25.60
N LYS A 23 36.56 103.62 24.41
CA LYS A 23 35.64 103.17 23.34
C LYS A 23 35.85 101.68 23.10
N TYR A 24 34.88 100.83 23.47
CA TYR A 24 34.89 99.41 23.12
C TYR A 24 34.59 99.25 21.63
N SER A 25 35.54 98.70 20.87
CA SER A 25 35.36 98.31 19.46
C SER A 25 35.03 96.83 19.39
N PHE A 26 33.84 96.50 18.88
CA PHE A 26 33.38 95.13 18.65
C PHE A 26 33.99 94.61 17.33
N ASN A 27 34.90 93.64 17.40
CA ASN A 27 35.63 93.16 16.23
C ASN A 27 34.81 92.08 15.48
N LEU A 28 34.18 92.48 14.37
CA LEU A 28 33.28 91.64 13.55
C LEU A 28 33.96 90.34 13.05
N ASN A 29 35.27 90.38 12.75
CA ASN A 29 36.02 89.20 12.30
C ASN A 29 36.08 88.12 13.37
N LYS A 30 36.20 88.49 14.65
CA LYS A 30 36.25 87.53 15.77
C LYS A 30 34.89 86.84 15.96
N PHE A 31 33.79 87.57 15.75
CA PHE A 31 32.44 87.03 15.83
C PHE A 31 32.12 86.06 14.67
N ILE A 32 32.53 86.41 13.44
CA ILE A 32 32.38 85.55 12.26
C ILE A 32 33.20 84.27 12.40
N ILE A 33 34.43 84.36 12.89
CA ILE A 33 35.29 83.18 13.15
C ILE A 33 34.67 82.28 14.22
N LEU A 34 34.14 82.83 15.32
CA LEU A 34 33.46 82.03 16.35
C LEU A 34 32.25 81.28 15.77
N LYS A 35 31.40 81.95 14.97
CA LYS A 35 30.24 81.33 14.32
C LYS A 35 30.63 80.26 13.30
N LEU A 36 31.72 80.45 12.56
CA LEU A 36 32.25 79.45 11.63
C LEU A 36 32.80 78.22 12.37
N VAL A 37 33.42 78.39 13.53
CA VAL A 37 33.89 77.28 14.37
C VAL A 37 32.71 76.48 14.94
N GLU A 38 31.66 77.17 15.41
CA GLU A 38 30.41 76.54 15.86
C GLU A 38 29.71 75.77 14.73
N MET A 39 29.59 76.36 13.54
CA MET A 39 28.99 75.70 12.37
C MET A 39 29.79 74.47 11.91
N LYS A 40 31.12 74.50 11.99
CA LYS A 40 31.97 73.34 11.68
C LYS A 40 31.78 72.21 12.69
N LYS A 41 31.61 72.52 13.98
CA LYS A 41 31.27 71.53 15.02
C LYS A 41 29.90 70.91 14.74
N LEU A 42 28.92 71.72 14.37
CA LEU A 42 27.59 71.23 14.02
C LEU A 42 27.62 70.32 12.78
N LEU A 43 28.35 70.70 11.73
CA LEU A 43 28.55 69.86 10.54
C LEU A 43 29.27 68.55 10.88
N PHE A 44 30.25 68.58 11.78
CA PHE A 44 30.95 67.37 12.23
C PHE A 44 30.03 66.43 13.00
N VAL A 45 29.18 66.98 13.87
CA VAL A 45 28.18 66.21 14.63
C VAL A 45 27.17 65.57 13.67
N PHE A 46 26.63 66.33 12.71
CA PHE A 46 25.70 65.81 11.70
C PHE A 46 26.34 64.76 10.77
N ALA A 47 27.59 64.97 10.34
CA ALA A 47 28.30 63.98 9.53
C ALA A 47 28.58 62.70 10.33
N SER A 48 28.94 62.83 11.62
CA SER A 48 29.18 61.68 12.49
C SER A 48 27.91 60.89 12.81
N THR A 49 26.76 61.54 12.99
CA THR A 49 25.49 60.82 13.18
C THR A 49 24.99 60.15 11.91
N ILE A 50 25.20 60.75 10.73
CA ILE A 50 24.87 60.12 9.43
C ILE A 50 25.75 58.88 9.19
N ILE A 51 27.05 58.94 9.50
CA ILE A 51 27.97 57.81 9.38
C ILE A 51 27.56 56.66 10.33
N VAL A 52 27.19 56.97 11.57
CA VAL A 52 26.70 55.98 12.53
C VAL A 52 25.38 55.34 12.07
N LEU A 53 24.47 56.10 11.44
CA LEU A 53 23.21 55.56 10.91
C LEU A 53 23.39 54.71 9.64
N SER A 54 24.37 55.05 8.80
CA SER A 54 24.68 54.29 7.56
C SER A 54 25.47 53.00 7.79
N GLY A 55 26.05 52.81 8.98
CA GLY A 55 26.80 51.60 9.36
C GLY A 55 25.96 50.54 10.11
N MET A 56 24.67 50.80 10.34
CA MET A 56 23.77 49.86 11.00
C MET A 56 23.26 48.84 9.98
N SER A 57 23.99 47.76 9.77
CA SER A 57 23.46 46.57 9.11
C SER A 57 22.32 46.02 9.98
N PHE A 58 21.06 46.18 9.56
CA PHE A 58 19.97 45.37 10.09
C PHE A 58 20.14 43.96 9.53
N GLU A 59 20.96 43.14 10.18
CA GLU A 59 20.90 41.71 9.96
C GLU A 59 19.62 41.20 10.60
N LEU A 60 18.58 41.06 9.78
CA LEU A 60 17.47 40.18 10.13
C LEU A 60 18.06 38.77 10.13
N SER A 61 18.52 38.31 11.29
CA SER A 61 18.88 36.92 11.52
C SER A 61 17.66 36.06 11.22
N ALA A 62 17.65 35.44 10.04
CA ALA A 62 16.75 34.35 9.76
C ALA A 62 17.25 33.13 10.54
N GLN A 63 16.51 32.82 11.60
CA GLN A 63 16.38 31.55 12.33
C GLN A 63 17.33 30.42 11.92
N THR A 64 18.27 30.08 12.82
CA THR A 64 18.63 28.69 13.16
C THR A 64 19.18 28.69 14.59
N PRO A 65 18.69 27.79 15.46
CA PRO A 65 18.76 26.35 15.20
C PRO A 65 17.43 25.64 14.93
N GLY A 66 16.28 26.31 14.98
CA GLY A 66 14.98 25.69 14.72
C GLY A 66 13.85 26.71 14.71
N VAL A 67 12.66 26.29 14.28
CA VAL A 67 11.43 27.09 14.35
C VAL A 67 10.62 26.62 15.54
N SER A 68 10.40 27.51 16.53
CA SER A 68 9.38 27.26 17.55
C SER A 68 8.12 28.05 17.23
N ILE A 69 6.96 27.41 17.40
CA ILE A 69 5.64 28.03 17.28
C ILE A 69 4.99 27.90 18.65
N ASN A 70 4.97 29.01 19.40
CA ASN A 70 4.43 29.09 20.77
C ASN A 70 4.02 30.54 21.11
N GLU A 71 3.38 30.76 22.25
CA GLU A 71 2.94 32.10 22.70
C GLU A 71 3.96 32.83 23.59
N THR A 72 4.96 32.13 24.10
CA THR A 72 5.91 32.63 25.12
C THR A 72 7.19 33.21 24.52
N GLY A 73 7.44 32.97 23.23
CA GLY A 73 8.70 33.26 22.57
C GLY A 73 9.84 32.32 22.98
N ALA A 74 9.53 31.16 23.57
CA ALA A 74 10.54 30.19 23.97
C ALA A 74 11.35 29.69 22.76
N SER A 75 12.65 29.49 22.97
CA SER A 75 13.51 28.81 21.99
C SER A 75 13.03 27.37 21.78
N PRO A 76 13.12 26.82 20.56
CA PRO A 76 12.80 25.41 20.32
C PRO A 76 13.75 24.51 21.11
N ASP A 77 13.29 23.29 21.43
CA ASP A 77 14.15 22.25 21.97
C ASP A 77 15.41 22.06 21.08
N PRO A 78 16.61 21.86 21.65
CA PRO A 78 17.84 21.71 20.87
C PRO A 78 17.83 20.55 19.86
N SER A 79 16.96 19.55 20.07
CA SER A 79 16.79 18.40 19.17
C SER A 79 15.72 18.62 18.09
N ALA A 80 14.95 19.70 18.17
CA ALA A 80 13.81 19.98 17.30
C ALA A 80 14.14 21.02 16.21
N GLY A 81 13.95 20.63 14.95
CA GLY A 81 13.91 21.59 13.84
C GLY A 81 12.60 22.38 13.78
N LEU A 82 11.49 21.76 14.21
CA LEU A 82 10.19 22.36 14.43
C LEU A 82 9.68 21.96 15.81
N ASP A 83 9.36 22.94 16.64
CA ASP A 83 8.83 22.76 17.99
C ASP A 83 7.47 23.48 18.10
N VAL A 84 6.43 22.75 18.51
CA VAL A 84 5.06 23.29 18.64
C VAL A 84 4.66 23.15 20.10
N ASP A 85 4.72 24.26 20.84
CA ASP A 85 4.50 24.31 22.28
C ASP A 85 3.29 25.19 22.61
N PHE A 86 2.14 24.54 22.73
CA PHE A 86 0.89 25.15 23.19
C PHE A 86 0.23 24.21 24.20
N THR A 87 -0.50 24.79 25.15
CA THR A 87 -1.28 24.01 26.13
C THR A 87 -2.70 23.71 25.67
N ASP A 88 -3.16 24.40 24.62
CA ASP A 88 -4.53 24.36 24.09
C ASP A 88 -4.62 24.09 22.57
N LYS A 89 -3.47 23.93 21.90
CA LYS A 89 -3.36 23.65 20.45
C LYS A 89 -2.44 22.45 20.23
N GLY A 90 -2.49 21.89 19.02
CA GLY A 90 -1.65 20.76 18.65
C GLY A 90 -1.25 20.80 17.18
N PHE A 91 -0.49 19.80 16.76
CA PHE A 91 -0.12 19.62 15.37
C PHE A 91 -1.23 18.88 14.61
N LEU A 92 -1.73 19.49 13.54
CA LEU A 92 -2.69 18.86 12.62
C LEU A 92 -1.95 18.40 11.36
N PRO A 93 -1.51 17.13 11.26
CA PRO A 93 -0.85 16.62 10.06
C PRO A 93 -1.83 16.60 8.86
N PRO A 94 -1.33 16.46 7.62
CA PRO A 94 -2.18 16.27 6.44
C PRO A 94 -3.20 15.14 6.67
N ARG A 95 -4.46 15.44 6.35
CA ARG A 95 -5.59 14.50 6.53
C ARG A 95 -5.99 13.93 5.19
N LEU A 96 -5.85 12.63 5.03
CA LEU A 96 -6.04 11.93 3.77
C LEU A 96 -6.95 10.73 3.95
N THR A 97 -7.71 10.37 2.92
CA THR A 97 -8.29 9.02 2.83
C THR A 97 -7.19 7.99 2.53
N THR A 98 -7.48 6.70 2.73
CA THR A 98 -6.57 5.60 2.38
C THR A 98 -6.17 5.67 0.90
N ALA A 99 -7.13 5.93 0.01
CA ALA A 99 -6.87 6.08 -1.42
C ALA A 99 -5.95 7.28 -1.75
N GLN A 100 -6.10 8.40 -1.05
CA GLN A 100 -5.25 9.58 -1.24
C GLN A 100 -3.84 9.37 -0.69
N ARG A 101 -3.71 8.67 0.45
CA ARG A 101 -2.41 8.24 1.01
C ARG A 101 -1.67 7.33 0.03
N ASP A 102 -2.36 6.33 -0.52
CA ASP A 102 -1.76 5.35 -1.45
C ASP A 102 -1.41 5.97 -2.82
N ALA A 103 -2.00 7.11 -3.16
CA ALA A 103 -1.65 7.88 -4.35
C ALA A 103 -0.37 8.72 -4.18
N ILE A 104 0.21 8.82 -2.98
CA ILE A 104 1.48 9.52 -2.76
C ILE A 104 2.60 8.73 -3.45
N GLN A 105 3.19 9.31 -4.49
CA GLN A 105 4.34 8.71 -5.18
C GLN A 105 5.63 8.92 -4.38
N ASN A 106 6.41 7.85 -4.20
CA ASN A 106 7.70 7.85 -3.50
C ASN A 106 7.66 8.52 -2.11
N PRO A 107 6.80 8.07 -1.18
CA PRO A 107 6.74 8.66 0.16
C PRO A 107 8.09 8.50 0.87
N ALA A 108 8.54 9.56 1.54
CA ALA A 108 9.77 9.53 2.31
C ALA A 108 9.57 8.78 3.64
N ALA A 109 10.59 8.07 4.11
CA ALA A 109 10.58 7.49 5.45
C ALA A 109 10.39 8.61 6.52
N GLY A 110 9.51 8.40 7.48
CA GLY A 110 9.10 9.38 8.48
C GLY A 110 7.93 10.27 8.06
N LEU A 111 7.45 10.20 6.80
CA LEU A 111 6.27 10.94 6.36
C LEU A 111 5.06 10.56 7.21
N THR A 112 4.44 11.54 7.89
CA THR A 112 3.35 11.31 8.84
C THR A 112 2.08 12.01 8.38
N ILE A 113 0.95 11.29 8.39
CA ILE A 113 -0.38 11.77 7.99
C ILE A 113 -1.42 11.28 9.00
N TYR A 114 -2.63 11.88 8.97
CA TYR A 114 -3.80 11.32 9.63
C TYR A 114 -4.74 10.74 8.58
N ASN A 115 -4.98 9.43 8.66
CA ASN A 115 -5.91 8.75 7.78
C ASN A 115 -7.35 8.90 8.29
N THR A 116 -8.24 9.45 7.46
CA THR A 116 -9.63 9.71 7.83
C THR A 116 -10.54 8.51 7.68
N ASP A 117 -10.17 7.50 6.88
CA ASP A 117 -10.93 6.26 6.73
C ASP A 117 -10.67 5.37 7.96
N ASP A 118 -9.39 5.25 8.34
CA ASP A 118 -8.93 4.44 9.48
C ASP A 118 -9.04 5.19 10.82
N ASN A 119 -9.32 6.50 10.79
CA ASN A 119 -9.32 7.42 11.94
C ASN A 119 -8.03 7.32 12.77
N CYS A 120 -6.89 7.31 12.11
CA CYS A 120 -5.61 7.02 12.76
C CYS A 120 -4.43 7.84 12.22
N LEU A 121 -3.46 8.13 13.10
CA LEU A 121 -2.16 8.64 12.69
C LEU A 121 -1.34 7.52 12.04
N GLN A 122 -0.82 7.76 10.84
CA GLN A 122 0.00 6.81 10.09
C GLN A 122 1.35 7.43 9.70
N TRP A 123 2.42 6.63 9.68
CA TRP A 123 3.72 7.06 9.18
C TRP A 123 4.34 6.06 8.21
N PHE A 124 5.03 6.54 7.18
CA PHE A 124 5.74 5.67 6.24
C PHE A 124 7.12 5.29 6.78
N ASN A 125 7.48 4.01 6.83
CA ASN A 125 8.79 3.58 7.36
C ASN A 125 9.90 3.48 6.29
N GLY A 126 9.59 3.77 5.03
CA GLY A 126 10.46 3.57 3.87
C GLY A 126 10.01 2.45 2.94
N ASN A 127 9.17 1.52 3.45
CA ASN A 127 8.64 0.39 2.69
C ASN A 127 7.11 0.30 2.77
N ILE A 128 6.54 0.49 3.95
CA ILE A 128 5.10 0.39 4.23
C ILE A 128 4.65 1.52 5.17
N TRP A 129 3.35 1.80 5.18
CA TRP A 129 2.71 2.65 6.17
C TRP A 129 2.50 1.88 7.47
N PHE A 130 2.73 2.51 8.62
CA PHE A 130 2.46 1.99 9.95
C PHE A 130 1.36 2.79 10.62
N ASP A 131 0.52 2.12 11.42
CA ASP A 131 -0.60 2.74 12.13
C ASP A 131 -0.30 2.89 13.62
N GLY A 132 -0.48 4.10 14.15
CA GLY A 132 -0.20 4.43 15.55
C GLY A 132 -1.28 4.03 16.55
N CYS A 133 -2.44 3.56 16.08
CA CYS A 133 -3.62 3.36 16.92
C CYS A 133 -3.83 1.91 17.38
N GLY A 134 -2.84 1.04 17.17
CA GLY A 134 -2.87 -0.36 17.59
C GLY A 134 -3.96 -1.22 16.92
N GLY A 135 -4.65 -0.67 15.91
CA GLY A 135 -5.87 -1.20 15.33
C GLY A 135 -5.79 -1.54 13.84
N SER A 136 -4.59 -1.70 13.29
CA SER A 136 -4.35 -2.31 11.97
C SER A 136 -2.85 -2.32 11.75
N VAL A 137 -2.19 -3.41 12.14
CA VAL A 137 -0.95 -3.76 11.42
C VAL A 137 -1.41 -3.84 9.96
N PRO A 138 -0.81 -3.09 9.00
CA PRO A 138 -1.08 -3.33 7.60
C PRO A 138 -1.00 -4.84 7.40
N PRO A 139 -2.00 -5.49 6.78
CA PRO A 139 -1.97 -6.93 6.63
C PRO A 139 -0.58 -7.31 6.15
N ALA A 140 0.12 -8.14 6.94
CA ALA A 140 1.48 -8.55 6.62
C ALA A 140 1.50 -8.92 5.13
N PRO A 141 2.50 -8.48 4.36
CA PRO A 141 2.52 -8.73 2.92
C PRO A 141 2.21 -10.20 2.70
N PHE A 142 1.23 -10.47 1.84
CA PHE A 142 0.81 -11.84 1.59
C PHE A 142 2.03 -12.63 1.12
N ASN A 143 2.47 -13.55 1.96
CA ASN A 143 3.59 -14.44 1.71
C ASN A 143 3.02 -15.86 1.61
N CYS A 144 3.13 -16.45 0.42
CA CYS A 144 2.73 -17.83 0.22
C CYS A 144 3.48 -18.76 1.20
N GLY A 145 2.84 -19.83 1.67
CA GLY A 145 3.45 -20.76 2.62
C GLY A 145 3.29 -20.36 4.09
N THR A 146 3.01 -19.08 4.38
CA THR A 146 2.87 -18.59 5.76
C THR A 146 1.58 -17.81 6.00
N SER A 147 1.02 -17.19 4.96
CA SER A 147 -0.24 -16.45 5.05
C SER A 147 -1.43 -17.38 4.97
N THR A 148 -2.53 -16.97 5.60
CA THR A 148 -3.85 -17.59 5.44
C THR A 148 -4.72 -16.78 4.46
N VAL A 149 -5.77 -17.42 3.95
CA VAL A 149 -6.78 -16.84 3.08
C VAL A 149 -8.13 -17.04 3.75
N ASP A 150 -8.78 -15.93 4.09
CA ASP A 150 -10.14 -15.92 4.62
C ASP A 150 -11.13 -15.74 3.47
N PHE A 151 -12.17 -16.58 3.43
CA PHE A 151 -13.20 -16.52 2.40
C PHE A 151 -14.51 -17.16 2.87
N THR A 152 -15.58 -16.92 2.12
CA THR A 152 -16.85 -17.60 2.33
C THR A 152 -16.88 -18.89 1.53
N TYR A 153 -17.13 -20.01 2.19
CA TYR A 153 -17.35 -21.30 1.58
C TYR A 153 -18.69 -21.87 2.05
N ASN A 154 -19.57 -22.19 1.12
CA ASN A 154 -20.93 -22.70 1.37
C ASN A 154 -21.68 -21.84 2.41
N GLY A 155 -21.60 -20.52 2.24
CA GLY A 155 -22.20 -19.53 3.15
C GLY A 155 -21.49 -19.32 4.49
N ASN A 156 -20.42 -20.07 4.80
CA ASN A 156 -19.69 -19.97 6.06
C ASN A 156 -18.32 -19.32 5.88
N SER A 157 -17.88 -18.49 6.83
CA SER A 157 -16.52 -17.96 6.83
C SER A 157 -15.51 -19.05 7.22
N VAL A 158 -14.51 -19.25 6.37
CA VAL A 158 -13.42 -20.22 6.57
C VAL A 158 -12.07 -19.55 6.36
N SER A 159 -11.02 -20.09 6.98
CA SER A 159 -9.63 -19.63 6.85
C SER A 159 -8.74 -20.79 6.47
N TYR A 160 -8.10 -20.73 5.31
CA TYR A 160 -7.21 -21.77 4.80
C TYR A 160 -5.77 -21.28 4.80
N GLY A 161 -4.81 -22.17 5.12
CA GLY A 161 -3.40 -21.87 4.93
C GLY A 161 -3.02 -21.84 3.45
N THR A 162 -1.81 -21.39 3.18
CA THR A 162 -1.23 -21.41 1.82
C THR A 162 0.07 -22.19 1.79
N VAL A 163 0.40 -22.74 0.62
CA VAL A 163 1.59 -23.54 0.41
C VAL A 163 2.19 -23.19 -0.95
N GLU A 164 3.50 -22.96 -0.99
CA GLU A 164 4.23 -22.79 -2.25
C GLU A 164 4.21 -24.10 -3.04
N GLY A 165 3.88 -24.00 -4.32
CA GLY A 165 3.95 -25.09 -5.28
C GLY A 165 5.11 -24.92 -6.26
N GLN A 166 5.11 -25.76 -7.28
CA GLN A 166 6.07 -25.69 -8.37
C GLN A 166 5.94 -24.35 -9.12
N ASN A 167 7.06 -23.91 -9.72
CA ASN A 167 7.14 -22.69 -10.52
C ASN A 167 6.67 -21.42 -9.78
N SER A 168 6.93 -21.32 -8.47
CA SER A 168 6.54 -20.20 -7.61
C SER A 168 5.02 -19.97 -7.54
N SER A 169 4.22 -20.99 -7.85
CA SER A 169 2.77 -20.93 -7.68
C SER A 169 2.40 -20.96 -6.19
N CYS A 170 1.25 -20.38 -5.85
CA CYS A 170 0.71 -20.42 -4.50
C CYS A 170 -0.60 -21.20 -4.47
N TRP A 171 -0.71 -22.16 -3.57
CA TRP A 171 -1.87 -23.05 -3.46
C TRP A 171 -2.54 -22.91 -2.09
N LEU A 172 -3.84 -23.16 -2.04
CA LEU A 172 -4.48 -23.43 -0.75
C LEU A 172 -3.92 -24.74 -0.17
N ASP A 173 -3.72 -24.77 1.15
CA ASP A 173 -3.13 -25.91 1.88
C ASP A 173 -4.00 -27.18 1.87
N ARG A 174 -5.27 -27.07 1.46
CA ARG A 174 -6.24 -28.15 1.39
C ARG A 174 -7.27 -27.93 0.28
N ASN A 175 -8.04 -28.97 0.00
CA ASN A 175 -9.10 -28.93 -1.01
C ASN A 175 -10.28 -28.07 -0.51
N LEU A 176 -11.04 -27.45 -1.41
CA LEU A 176 -12.29 -26.80 -1.03
C LEU A 176 -13.22 -27.80 -0.33
N GLY A 177 -13.83 -27.39 0.79
CA GLY A 177 -14.64 -28.26 1.65
C GLY A 177 -13.88 -29.19 2.60
N ALA A 178 -12.54 -29.25 2.54
CA ALA A 178 -11.76 -30.05 3.49
C ALA A 178 -11.64 -29.35 4.85
N THR A 179 -11.84 -30.09 5.95
CA THR A 179 -11.74 -29.54 7.31
C THR A 179 -10.30 -29.46 7.81
N GLN A 180 -9.36 -30.20 7.21
CA GLN A 180 -7.94 -30.19 7.59
C GLN A 180 -6.99 -30.38 6.41
N VAL A 181 -5.73 -30.00 6.61
CA VAL A 181 -4.61 -30.42 5.73
C VAL A 181 -4.45 -31.92 5.86
N ALA A 182 -4.17 -32.60 4.74
CA ALA A 182 -3.99 -34.04 4.74
C ALA A 182 -2.90 -34.50 5.73
N THR A 183 -3.26 -35.50 6.53
CA THR A 183 -2.37 -36.23 7.44
C THR A 183 -1.95 -37.59 6.89
N SER A 184 -2.67 -38.10 5.90
CA SER A 184 -2.32 -39.25 5.07
C SER A 184 -3.01 -39.13 3.70
N SER A 185 -2.64 -39.98 2.74
CA SER A 185 -3.34 -40.05 1.46
C SER A 185 -4.81 -40.49 1.58
N THR A 186 -5.17 -41.16 2.68
CA THR A 186 -6.51 -41.71 2.96
C THR A 186 -7.27 -40.93 4.04
N ASP A 187 -6.81 -39.73 4.37
CA ASP A 187 -7.40 -38.86 5.37
C ASP A 187 -8.73 -38.27 4.86
N ALA A 188 -9.84 -38.84 5.30
CA ALA A 188 -11.18 -38.46 4.86
C ALA A 188 -11.53 -36.98 5.12
N ALA A 189 -10.98 -36.39 6.18
CA ALA A 189 -11.20 -34.99 6.53
C ALA A 189 -10.48 -34.02 5.58
N SER A 190 -9.51 -34.52 4.82
CA SER A 190 -8.72 -33.73 3.85
C SER A 190 -9.23 -33.81 2.41
N TYR A 191 -10.14 -34.74 2.12
CA TYR A 191 -10.56 -35.01 0.74
C TYR A 191 -11.24 -33.80 0.09
N GLY A 192 -11.94 -32.99 0.88
CA GLY A 192 -12.77 -31.90 0.39
C GLY A 192 -13.94 -32.38 -0.46
N ASP A 193 -14.62 -31.44 -1.08
CA ASP A 193 -15.86 -31.68 -1.81
C ASP A 193 -15.65 -31.99 -3.30
N LEU A 194 -16.71 -32.44 -3.98
CA LEU A 194 -16.67 -32.98 -5.34
C LEU A 194 -17.55 -32.18 -6.28
N PHE A 195 -16.96 -31.19 -6.93
CA PHE A 195 -17.65 -30.19 -7.75
C PHE A 195 -17.97 -30.73 -9.15
N GLN A 196 -19.14 -30.38 -9.67
CA GLN A 196 -19.41 -30.46 -11.10
C GLN A 196 -18.73 -29.28 -11.80
N TRP A 197 -18.06 -29.55 -12.93
CA TRP A 197 -17.17 -28.56 -13.52
C TRP A 197 -17.93 -27.29 -13.94
N GLY A 198 -17.42 -26.12 -13.55
CA GLY A 198 -18.02 -24.83 -13.91
C GLY A 198 -19.16 -24.36 -13.01
N ARG A 199 -19.41 -25.03 -11.87
CA ARG A 199 -20.48 -24.70 -10.92
C ARG A 199 -19.92 -24.16 -9.61
N ALA A 200 -20.50 -23.07 -9.09
CA ALA A 200 -20.10 -22.52 -7.79
C ALA A 200 -20.52 -23.43 -6.63
N ASP A 201 -20.04 -23.14 -5.42
CA ASP A 201 -20.40 -23.85 -4.19
C ASP A 201 -21.82 -23.49 -3.71
N ASP A 202 -22.81 -24.16 -4.30
CA ASP A 202 -24.24 -24.02 -3.96
C ASP A 202 -24.80 -25.20 -3.14
N GLY A 203 -23.91 -26.11 -2.71
CA GLY A 203 -24.23 -27.30 -1.91
C GLY A 203 -24.13 -28.61 -2.71
N HIS A 204 -24.13 -28.56 -4.04
CA HIS A 204 -24.05 -29.77 -4.87
C HIS A 204 -22.76 -30.55 -4.68
N GLN A 205 -21.67 -29.83 -4.39
CA GLN A 205 -20.34 -30.38 -4.22
C GLN A 205 -20.22 -31.24 -2.96
N GLU A 206 -21.10 -31.03 -1.97
CA GLU A 206 -21.09 -31.80 -0.74
C GLU A 206 -21.22 -33.29 -1.04
N ARG A 207 -20.37 -34.09 -0.41
CA ARG A 207 -20.36 -35.55 -0.60
C ARG A 207 -21.68 -36.22 -0.23
N THR A 208 -22.52 -35.55 0.55
CA THR A 208 -23.81 -36.02 1.05
C THR A 208 -25.01 -35.35 0.38
N SER A 209 -24.80 -34.45 -0.58
CA SER A 209 -25.91 -33.75 -1.23
C SER A 209 -26.84 -34.72 -1.97
N SER A 210 -28.12 -34.37 -1.98
CA SER A 210 -29.14 -35.09 -2.76
C SER A 210 -28.81 -35.05 -4.26
N THR A 211 -29.54 -35.84 -5.04
CA THR A 211 -29.36 -35.93 -6.50
C THR A 211 -30.63 -35.57 -7.23
N THR A 212 -30.50 -34.94 -8.38
CA THR A 212 -31.61 -34.71 -9.32
C THR A 212 -31.18 -35.08 -10.75
N PRO A 213 -32.06 -35.69 -11.57
CA PRO A 213 -31.77 -35.90 -12.99
C PRO A 213 -32.00 -34.66 -13.85
N ASP A 214 -32.63 -33.61 -13.30
CA ASP A 214 -33.03 -32.44 -14.06
C ASP A 214 -31.83 -31.53 -14.35
N LEU A 215 -31.52 -31.36 -15.64
CA LEU A 215 -30.43 -30.48 -16.08
C LEU A 215 -30.78 -29.01 -15.83
N SER A 216 -29.78 -28.23 -15.42
CA SER A 216 -29.97 -26.80 -15.22
C SER A 216 -29.88 -26.03 -16.55
N THR A 217 -30.72 -25.01 -16.70
CA THR A 217 -30.62 -24.00 -17.77
C THR A 217 -29.88 -22.74 -17.32
N THR A 218 -29.55 -22.62 -16.02
CA THR A 218 -28.87 -21.47 -15.40
C THR A 218 -27.57 -21.91 -14.72
N ASP A 219 -26.64 -20.98 -14.54
CA ASP A 219 -25.34 -21.26 -13.94
C ASP A 219 -25.40 -21.42 -12.42
N GLN A 220 -26.50 -20.97 -11.83
CA GLN A 220 -26.84 -21.13 -10.42
C GLN A 220 -28.23 -21.76 -10.33
N PRO A 221 -28.31 -23.10 -10.22
CA PRO A 221 -29.56 -23.79 -9.94
C PRO A 221 -30.17 -23.32 -8.61
N PRO A 222 -31.50 -23.32 -8.44
CA PRO A 222 -32.15 -22.92 -7.19
C PRO A 222 -32.06 -24.00 -6.09
N HIS A 223 -31.15 -24.96 -6.21
CA HIS A 223 -30.98 -26.09 -5.31
C HIS A 223 -29.51 -26.52 -5.25
N GLY A 224 -29.12 -27.11 -4.12
CA GLY A 224 -27.80 -27.73 -3.92
C GLY A 224 -27.73 -29.19 -4.34
N ASP A 225 -28.64 -29.69 -5.18
CA ASP A 225 -28.58 -31.10 -5.61
C ASP A 225 -27.48 -31.32 -6.67
N PHE A 226 -26.84 -32.48 -6.60
CA PHE A 226 -25.93 -32.96 -7.63
C PHE A 226 -26.71 -33.48 -8.83
N ILE A 227 -26.43 -32.92 -10.01
CA ILE A 227 -27.22 -33.22 -11.21
C ILE A 227 -26.67 -34.48 -11.89
N THR A 228 -27.46 -35.55 -11.89
CA THR A 228 -27.08 -36.83 -12.49
C THR A 228 -27.52 -36.91 -13.94
N THR A 229 -26.62 -37.28 -14.85
CA THR A 229 -26.98 -37.52 -16.25
C THR A 229 -26.05 -38.53 -16.91
N SER A 230 -26.62 -39.43 -17.70
CA SER A 230 -25.89 -40.41 -18.51
C SER A 230 -26.13 -40.21 -20.01
N ALA A 231 -26.74 -39.09 -20.41
CA ALA A 231 -27.05 -38.76 -21.78
C ALA A 231 -26.42 -37.42 -22.17
N ALA A 232 -26.29 -37.19 -23.49
CA ALA A 232 -25.87 -35.91 -24.02
C ALA A 232 -26.72 -34.77 -23.40
N PRO A 233 -26.10 -33.67 -22.94
CA PRO A 233 -24.75 -33.22 -23.27
C PRO A 233 -23.60 -33.82 -22.44
N ASN A 234 -23.88 -34.69 -21.45
CA ASN A 234 -22.92 -35.12 -20.43
C ASN A 234 -22.35 -33.96 -19.57
N ASP A 235 -23.19 -32.95 -19.37
CA ASP A 235 -22.95 -31.77 -18.55
C ASP A 235 -24.14 -31.66 -17.58
N TRP A 236 -23.92 -31.05 -16.41
CA TRP A 236 -24.99 -30.77 -15.45
C TRP A 236 -25.94 -29.68 -15.98
N ARG A 237 -25.51 -28.90 -16.96
CA ARG A 237 -26.38 -28.02 -17.73
C ARG A 237 -26.93 -28.65 -18.99
N SER A 238 -28.08 -28.13 -19.42
CA SER A 238 -28.70 -28.48 -20.70
C SER A 238 -27.88 -28.02 -21.92
N ASP A 239 -26.95 -27.08 -21.73
CA ASP A 239 -26.02 -26.59 -22.73
C ASP A 239 -24.56 -26.77 -22.30
N ASN A 240 -23.68 -27.02 -23.29
CA ASN A 240 -22.23 -27.10 -23.06
C ASN A 240 -21.65 -25.68 -23.01
N ASN A 241 -21.61 -25.07 -21.82
CA ASN A 241 -21.02 -23.74 -21.65
C ASN A 241 -19.55 -23.84 -21.16
N ASN A 242 -18.65 -23.32 -21.99
CA ASN A 242 -17.19 -23.35 -21.79
C ASN A 242 -16.66 -22.10 -21.04
N ASN A 243 -17.50 -21.14 -20.68
CA ASN A 243 -17.05 -19.86 -20.12
C ASN A 243 -17.01 -19.85 -18.58
N ARG A 244 -17.03 -21.03 -17.95
CA ARG A 244 -17.14 -21.21 -16.50
C ARG A 244 -15.85 -21.83 -15.98
N TRP A 245 -15.08 -21.11 -15.17
CA TRP A 245 -13.73 -21.45 -14.69
C TRP A 245 -12.57 -21.33 -15.68
N ASN A 246 -12.75 -20.81 -16.90
CA ASN A 246 -11.62 -20.67 -17.82
C ASN A 246 -10.57 -19.68 -17.27
N ALA A 247 -9.33 -19.76 -17.75
CA ALA A 247 -8.29 -18.81 -17.36
C ALA A 247 -8.58 -17.42 -17.97
N GLY A 248 -9.38 -16.60 -17.28
CA GLY A 248 -9.71 -15.23 -17.68
C GLY A 248 -11.12 -14.78 -17.31
N THR A 249 -12.08 -15.69 -17.16
CA THR A 249 -13.43 -15.40 -16.65
C THR A 249 -13.62 -16.02 -15.26
N ILE A 250 -13.95 -15.18 -14.28
CA ILE A 250 -14.17 -15.59 -12.87
C ILE A 250 -15.61 -16.12 -12.68
N GLU A 251 -16.36 -16.30 -13.77
CA GLU A 251 -17.75 -16.74 -13.70
C GLU A 251 -17.84 -18.13 -13.07
N ASN A 252 -18.62 -18.20 -11.98
CA ASN A 252 -18.82 -19.38 -11.12
C ASN A 252 -17.56 -19.94 -10.46
N ASN A 253 -16.49 -19.15 -10.32
CA ASN A 253 -15.26 -19.58 -9.65
C ASN A 253 -15.53 -19.97 -8.19
N PRO A 254 -15.32 -21.24 -7.78
CA PRO A 254 -15.52 -21.68 -6.41
C PRO A 254 -14.35 -21.29 -5.50
N CYS A 255 -13.28 -20.73 -6.06
CA CYS A 255 -12.11 -20.32 -5.32
C CYS A 255 -12.26 -18.91 -4.74
N PRO A 256 -11.51 -18.59 -3.67
CA PRO A 256 -11.50 -17.25 -3.09
C PRO A 256 -11.16 -16.15 -4.10
N SER A 257 -11.52 -14.90 -3.80
CA SER A 257 -11.15 -13.76 -4.65
C SER A 257 -9.64 -13.69 -4.87
N GLY A 258 -9.22 -13.55 -6.14
CA GLY A 258 -7.81 -13.58 -6.53
C GLY A 258 -7.19 -14.98 -6.65
N TRP A 259 -7.96 -16.05 -6.40
CA TRP A 259 -7.59 -17.45 -6.60
C TRP A 259 -8.48 -18.08 -7.67
N ARG A 260 -8.03 -19.17 -8.29
CA ARG A 260 -8.80 -19.86 -9.34
C ARG A 260 -8.56 -21.36 -9.34
N VAL A 261 -9.42 -22.08 -10.07
CA VAL A 261 -9.20 -23.48 -10.43
C VAL A 261 -7.93 -23.59 -11.30
N PRO A 262 -7.00 -24.50 -10.99
CA PRO A 262 -5.73 -24.63 -11.69
C PRO A 262 -5.93 -25.16 -13.11
N THR A 263 -5.04 -24.79 -14.02
CA THR A 263 -4.96 -25.36 -15.36
C THR A 263 -4.36 -26.76 -15.34
N GLN A 264 -4.52 -27.51 -16.44
CA GLN A 264 -3.85 -28.79 -16.62
C GLN A 264 -2.33 -28.65 -16.46
N VAL A 265 -1.72 -27.59 -17.00
CA VAL A 265 -0.28 -27.38 -16.96
C VAL A 265 0.21 -27.18 -15.53
N GLU A 266 -0.51 -26.41 -14.72
CA GLU A 266 -0.17 -26.19 -13.31
C GLU A 266 -0.25 -27.48 -12.50
N LEU A 267 -1.34 -28.24 -12.65
CA LEU A 267 -1.46 -29.56 -12.00
C LEU A 267 -0.40 -30.56 -12.49
N GLN A 268 -0.04 -30.54 -13.78
CA GLN A 268 1.01 -31.39 -14.33
C GLN A 268 2.38 -31.06 -13.75
N ASN A 269 2.68 -29.78 -13.53
CA ASN A 269 3.94 -29.38 -12.88
C ASN A 269 4.02 -29.94 -11.46
N GLU A 270 2.93 -29.85 -10.69
CA GLU A 270 2.87 -30.49 -9.37
C GLU A 270 3.08 -32.00 -9.46
N ALA A 271 2.35 -32.68 -10.35
CA ALA A 271 2.46 -34.12 -10.53
C ALA A 271 3.86 -34.59 -10.94
N ASN A 272 4.59 -33.80 -11.74
CA ASN A 272 5.96 -34.11 -12.15
C ASN A 272 6.97 -34.02 -10.98
N SER A 273 6.64 -33.29 -9.92
CA SER A 273 7.48 -33.19 -8.72
C SER A 273 7.33 -34.38 -7.78
N TRP A 274 6.25 -35.16 -7.92
CA TRP A 274 6.01 -36.33 -7.09
C TRP A 274 7.02 -37.39 -7.50
N SER A 275 7.99 -37.66 -6.62
CA SER A 275 8.99 -38.69 -6.88
C SER A 275 8.25 -40.00 -7.13
N PRO A 276 8.32 -40.59 -8.34
CA PRO A 276 7.84 -41.94 -8.50
C PRO A 276 8.80 -42.79 -7.69
N ASN A 277 8.34 -43.29 -6.55
CA ASN A 277 9.13 -44.27 -5.81
C ASN A 277 9.52 -45.36 -6.82
N THR A 278 10.75 -45.88 -6.73
CA THR A 278 11.21 -46.98 -7.60
C THR A 278 10.42 -48.28 -7.37
N LEU A 279 9.39 -48.23 -6.53
CA LEU A 279 8.48 -49.30 -6.17
C LEU A 279 7.14 -49.11 -6.91
N PRO A 280 6.63 -50.12 -7.62
CA PRO A 280 5.30 -50.05 -8.20
C PRO A 280 4.23 -49.86 -7.10
N ASN A 281 3.15 -49.14 -7.44
CA ASN A 281 1.93 -48.96 -6.63
C ASN A 281 1.96 -47.93 -5.48
N THR A 282 2.88 -46.97 -5.45
CA THR A 282 2.99 -45.97 -4.36
C THR A 282 2.46 -44.58 -4.67
N PHE A 283 1.98 -44.31 -5.88
CA PHE A 283 1.63 -42.94 -6.32
C PHE A 283 0.69 -42.14 -5.40
N PRO A 284 -0.38 -42.70 -4.78
CA PRO A 284 -1.14 -41.95 -3.79
C PRO A 284 -0.32 -41.53 -2.55
N ALA A 285 0.65 -42.36 -2.14
CA ALA A 285 1.59 -42.02 -1.08
C ALA A 285 2.61 -40.97 -1.56
N ASP A 286 3.08 -41.05 -2.80
CA ASP A 286 4.02 -40.09 -3.38
C ASP A 286 3.38 -38.69 -3.56
N ALA A 287 2.12 -38.65 -4.01
CA ALA A 287 1.33 -37.42 -4.10
C ALA A 287 1.08 -36.81 -2.71
N PHE A 288 0.84 -37.64 -1.69
CA PHE A 288 0.76 -37.20 -0.30
C PHE A 288 2.11 -36.74 0.27
N ALA A 289 3.23 -37.35 -0.12
CA ALA A 289 4.56 -36.96 0.31
C ALA A 289 5.03 -35.63 -0.29
N SER A 290 4.36 -35.15 -1.35
CA SER A 290 4.62 -33.82 -1.92
C SER A 290 4.36 -32.69 -0.93
N GLN A 291 4.91 -31.51 -1.23
CA GLN A 291 4.72 -30.31 -0.40
C GLN A 291 3.23 -29.95 -0.21
N LEU A 292 2.40 -30.17 -1.24
CA LEU A 292 0.96 -29.91 -1.18
C LEU A 292 0.17 -31.05 -0.49
N ARG A 293 0.74 -32.23 -0.29
CA ARG A 293 0.06 -33.37 0.36
C ARG A 293 -1.31 -33.70 -0.27
N TRP A 294 -1.31 -34.09 -1.53
CA TRP A 294 -2.53 -34.40 -2.28
C TRP A 294 -3.20 -35.69 -1.77
N PRO A 295 -4.45 -35.64 -1.25
CA PRO A 295 -5.13 -36.85 -0.81
C PRO A 295 -5.84 -37.59 -1.95
N ALA A 296 -6.15 -38.87 -1.73
CA ALA A 296 -6.91 -39.74 -2.63
C ALA A 296 -8.42 -39.48 -2.50
N THR A 297 -8.90 -38.42 -3.15
CA THR A 297 -10.26 -37.87 -2.99
C THR A 297 -11.41 -38.74 -3.52
N GLY A 298 -11.13 -39.74 -4.36
CA GLY A 298 -12.14 -40.42 -5.15
C GLY A 298 -12.79 -39.48 -6.18
N ASN A 299 -13.98 -39.83 -6.65
CA ASN A 299 -14.82 -38.94 -7.46
C ASN A 299 -16.31 -39.26 -7.26
N ARG A 300 -17.19 -38.38 -7.70
CA ARG A 300 -18.64 -38.64 -7.76
C ARG A 300 -19.04 -38.85 -9.20
N VAL A 301 -19.38 -40.07 -9.57
CA VAL A 301 -19.73 -40.39 -10.96
C VAL A 301 -21.07 -39.77 -11.35
N SER A 302 -21.39 -39.77 -12.65
CA SER A 302 -22.58 -39.08 -13.16
C SER A 302 -23.92 -39.70 -12.73
N SER A 303 -23.91 -40.86 -12.07
CA SER A 303 -25.06 -41.44 -11.36
C SER A 303 -25.22 -40.93 -9.93
N GLY A 304 -24.33 -40.05 -9.46
CA GLY A 304 -24.32 -39.51 -8.10
C GLY A 304 -23.59 -40.37 -7.07
N VAL A 305 -23.10 -41.55 -7.44
CA VAL A 305 -22.36 -42.44 -6.53
C VAL A 305 -20.92 -41.94 -6.32
N ILE A 306 -20.44 -41.95 -5.08
CA ILE A 306 -19.03 -41.68 -4.76
C ILE A 306 -18.22 -42.96 -4.94
N ASN A 307 -17.15 -42.87 -5.72
CA ASN A 307 -16.33 -44.00 -6.12
C ASN A 307 -14.92 -43.93 -5.52
N ASN A 308 -14.55 -44.99 -4.80
CA ASN A 308 -13.23 -45.30 -4.25
C ASN A 308 -12.45 -44.13 -3.57
N PRO A 309 -13.04 -43.41 -2.60
CA PRO A 309 -12.27 -42.49 -1.76
C PRO A 309 -11.19 -43.28 -1.00
N GLY A 310 -9.98 -42.72 -0.90
CA GLY A 310 -8.81 -43.37 -0.31
C GLY A 310 -8.02 -44.29 -1.24
N VAL A 311 -8.47 -44.50 -2.49
CA VAL A 311 -7.76 -45.37 -3.45
C VAL A 311 -7.07 -44.56 -4.56
N PHE A 312 -7.74 -43.53 -5.07
CA PHE A 312 -7.20 -42.63 -6.10
C PHE A 312 -7.56 -41.18 -5.81
N GLY A 313 -6.79 -40.25 -6.37
CA GLY A 313 -7.10 -38.82 -6.38
C GLY A 313 -7.68 -38.38 -7.72
N GLY A 314 -8.73 -37.57 -7.66
CA GLY A 314 -9.36 -36.97 -8.83
C GLY A 314 -9.59 -35.47 -8.62
N TYR A 315 -9.02 -34.66 -9.50
CA TYR A 315 -9.01 -33.20 -9.39
C TYR A 315 -9.39 -32.54 -10.71
N TRP A 316 -10.25 -31.54 -10.64
CA TRP A 316 -10.58 -30.73 -11.81
C TRP A 316 -9.45 -29.76 -12.15
N SER A 317 -9.27 -29.55 -13.46
CA SER A 317 -8.57 -28.38 -13.99
C SER A 317 -9.56 -27.42 -14.67
N SER A 318 -9.17 -26.17 -14.87
CA SER A 318 -9.85 -25.18 -15.69
C SER A 318 -9.68 -25.40 -17.20
N THR A 319 -8.87 -26.39 -17.61
CA THR A 319 -8.58 -26.64 -19.02
C THR A 319 -9.72 -27.41 -19.69
N ILE A 320 -10.16 -26.89 -20.83
CA ILE A 320 -11.31 -27.40 -21.58
C ILE A 320 -10.84 -28.30 -22.73
N SER A 321 -11.60 -29.35 -23.03
CA SER A 321 -11.39 -30.22 -24.18
C SER A 321 -12.73 -30.50 -24.87
N GLY A 322 -13.03 -29.73 -25.91
CA GLY A 322 -14.32 -29.80 -26.61
C GLY A 322 -15.50 -29.48 -25.69
N THR A 323 -16.39 -30.46 -25.50
CA THR A 323 -17.54 -30.39 -24.57
C THR A 323 -17.22 -30.93 -23.17
N SER A 324 -15.99 -31.39 -22.96
CA SER A 324 -15.50 -31.94 -21.70
C SER A 324 -14.48 -31.01 -21.05
N SER A 325 -14.03 -31.38 -19.85
CA SER A 325 -12.94 -30.68 -19.16
C SER A 325 -11.86 -31.64 -18.71
N ILE A 326 -10.62 -31.17 -18.62
CA ILE A 326 -9.48 -31.99 -18.21
C ILE A 326 -9.49 -32.16 -16.70
N ARG A 327 -9.28 -33.38 -16.25
CA ARG A 327 -9.01 -33.72 -14.86
C ARG A 327 -7.61 -34.30 -14.70
N MET A 328 -7.03 -34.10 -13.53
CA MET A 328 -5.92 -34.92 -13.05
C MET A 328 -6.48 -36.16 -12.36
N PHE A 329 -5.93 -37.33 -12.68
CA PHE A 329 -6.13 -38.58 -11.95
C PHE A 329 -4.79 -39.04 -11.42
N PHE A 330 -4.73 -39.56 -10.20
CA PHE A 330 -3.61 -40.40 -9.80
C PHE A 330 -4.10 -41.61 -9.03
N SER A 331 -3.48 -42.75 -9.30
CA SER A 331 -3.76 -44.03 -8.64
C SER A 331 -2.46 -44.81 -8.52
N GLN A 332 -2.49 -46.02 -7.97
CA GLN A 332 -1.33 -46.91 -7.94
C GLN A 332 -0.65 -47.13 -9.31
N PHE A 333 -1.37 -46.91 -10.42
CA PHE A 333 -0.87 -47.06 -11.79
C PHE A 333 -0.22 -45.80 -12.38
N GLY A 334 -0.15 -44.70 -11.63
CA GLY A 334 0.42 -43.43 -12.09
C GLY A 334 -0.60 -42.30 -12.18
N THR A 335 -0.13 -41.19 -12.75
CA THR A 335 -0.89 -39.95 -12.93
C THR A 335 -1.28 -39.76 -14.40
N THR A 336 -2.54 -39.39 -14.67
CA THR A 336 -3.04 -39.11 -16.02
C THR A 336 -3.84 -37.81 -16.08
N PHE A 337 -3.85 -37.19 -17.25
CA PHE A 337 -4.60 -35.98 -17.55
C PHE A 337 -5.49 -36.22 -18.76
N ILE A 338 -6.78 -36.48 -18.51
CA ILE A 338 -7.73 -36.85 -19.55
C ILE A 338 -8.99 -36.03 -19.47
N ALA A 339 -9.67 -35.86 -20.60
CA ALA A 339 -10.98 -35.24 -20.66
C ALA A 339 -12.03 -36.09 -19.92
N ASN A 340 -12.94 -35.42 -19.23
CA ASN A 340 -14.05 -36.07 -18.56
C ASN A 340 -15.34 -35.24 -18.67
N ASN A 341 -16.46 -35.94 -18.55
CA ASN A 341 -17.79 -35.35 -18.59
C ASN A 341 -17.97 -34.40 -17.41
N ARG A 342 -18.57 -33.25 -17.65
CA ARG A 342 -18.76 -32.20 -16.63
C ARG A 342 -19.85 -32.53 -15.63
N SER A 343 -20.66 -33.55 -15.92
CA SER A 343 -21.62 -34.14 -14.97
C SER A 343 -20.96 -34.91 -13.83
N VAL A 344 -19.66 -35.22 -13.91
CA VAL A 344 -18.90 -35.91 -12.85
C VAL A 344 -18.37 -34.90 -11.82
N GLY A 345 -18.31 -35.32 -10.56
CA GLY A 345 -17.75 -34.55 -9.45
C GLY A 345 -16.29 -34.91 -9.18
N PHE A 346 -15.39 -33.92 -9.20
CA PHE A 346 -13.99 -34.06 -8.78
C PHE A 346 -13.60 -32.95 -7.80
N ALA A 347 -12.53 -33.18 -7.03
CA ALA A 347 -12.06 -32.21 -6.06
C ALA A 347 -11.45 -30.97 -6.75
N VAL A 348 -11.45 -29.86 -6.03
CA VAL A 348 -10.83 -28.61 -6.46
C VAL A 348 -9.85 -28.15 -5.39
N ARG A 349 -8.62 -27.84 -5.81
CA ARG A 349 -7.63 -27.14 -4.99
C ARG A 349 -7.21 -25.86 -5.72
N CYS A 350 -7.43 -24.72 -5.08
CA CYS A 350 -7.26 -23.42 -5.72
C CYS A 350 -5.79 -22.99 -5.77
N VAL A 351 -5.46 -22.25 -6.83
CA VAL A 351 -4.12 -21.70 -7.08
C VAL A 351 -4.20 -20.19 -7.35
N LYS A 352 -3.12 -19.50 -7.00
CA LYS A 352 -2.80 -18.11 -7.35
C LYS A 352 -1.37 -18.09 -7.90
N ILE A 353 -1.17 -17.39 -9.01
CA ILE A 353 0.13 -17.26 -9.69
C ILE A 353 0.67 -15.85 -9.47
#